data_AF-F8SNS4-F1
#
_entry.id   AF-F8SNS4-F1
#
_cell.length_a   1.000
_cell.length_b   1.000
_cell.length_c   1.000
_cell.angle_alpha   90.00
_cell.angle_beta   90.00
_cell.angle_gamma   90.00
#
_symmetry.space_group_name_H-M   'P 1'
#
loop_
_entity.id
_entity.type
_entity.pdbx_description
1 polymer ?
#
loop_
_entity_poly.entity_id
_entity_poly.type
_entity_poly.pdbx_seq_one_letter_code
_entity_poly.pdbx_strand_id
1 'polypeptide(L)'
;THWKHGGIVGVLGYGGGVIGRYSDLQEEFPAVAHFHTLRINQPSGWFYTSESIRTLCDIWDRHGSGLTNMHGSTGDIIFLGTHTDELEPTFSELAEAGFDLGGSGSDLRTPSCCVGPGRCEWACYDTLNACYDITQSFQDELHR
;
A
#
# COMPACT_ATOMS: atom_id res chain seq x y z
N THR A 1 -11.16 21.45 -1.50
CA THR A 1 -10.58 20.24 -2.12
C THR A 1 -11.34 19.98 -3.41
N HIS A 2 -10.66 19.51 -4.46
CA HIS A 2 -11.24 19.24 -5.79
C HIS A 2 -11.38 17.73 -6.05
N TRP A 3 -11.77 17.03 -4.99
CA TRP A 3 -12.01 15.60 -5.00
C TRP A 3 -13.42 15.35 -4.52
N LYS A 4 -14.17 14.53 -5.25
CA LYS A 4 -15.51 14.07 -4.84
C LYS A 4 -15.44 13.28 -3.54
N HIS A 5 -16.57 13.20 -2.84
CA HIS A 5 -16.68 12.41 -1.63
C HIS A 5 -16.54 10.91 -1.93
N GLY A 6 -15.63 10.24 -1.21
CA GLY A 6 -15.52 8.78 -1.22
C GLY A 6 -15.08 8.17 -2.55
N GLY A 7 -15.38 6.87 -2.67
CA GLY A 7 -15.06 6.01 -3.80
C GLY A 7 -14.84 4.58 -3.29
N ILE A 8 -15.67 3.63 -3.73
CA ILE A 8 -15.56 2.21 -3.36
C ILE A 8 -15.03 1.47 -4.59
N VAL A 9 -13.78 1.03 -4.48
CA VAL A 9 -13.05 0.24 -5.48
C VAL A 9 -12.08 -0.66 -4.71
N GLY A 10 -11.66 -1.78 -5.31
CA GLY A 10 -10.79 -2.75 -4.68
C GLY A 10 -10.38 -3.85 -5.65
N VAL A 11 -9.73 -4.88 -5.13
CA VAL A 11 -9.34 -6.09 -5.85
C VAL A 11 -10.16 -7.28 -5.37
N LEU A 12 -10.35 -8.28 -6.23
CA LEU A 12 -11.12 -9.47 -5.93
C LEU A 12 -10.49 -10.25 -4.77
N GLY A 13 -11.33 -10.59 -3.80
CA GLY A 13 -10.93 -11.33 -2.60
C GLY A 13 -10.67 -10.45 -1.39
N TYR A 14 -10.35 -9.15 -1.56
CA TYR A 14 -10.09 -8.24 -0.44
C TYR A 14 -11.16 -7.15 -0.31
N GLY A 15 -11.56 -6.86 0.93
CA GLY A 15 -12.49 -5.77 1.27
C GLY A 15 -11.82 -4.40 1.44
N GLY A 16 -10.48 -4.37 1.51
CA GLY A 16 -9.67 -3.18 1.79
C GLY A 16 -8.43 -3.05 0.89
N GLY A 17 -7.54 -2.12 1.27
CA GLY A 17 -6.23 -1.88 0.62
C GLY A 17 -6.22 -0.83 -0.49
N VAL A 18 -7.38 -0.46 -1.05
CA VAL A 18 -7.49 0.58 -2.08
C VAL A 18 -8.40 1.72 -1.62
N ILE A 19 -7.92 2.96 -1.75
CA ILE A 19 -8.70 4.16 -1.47
C ILE A 19 -9.17 4.78 -2.79
N GLY A 20 -10.46 4.63 -3.09
CA GLY A 20 -11.10 5.25 -4.24
C GLY A 20 -11.14 6.77 -4.13
N ARG A 21 -10.82 7.45 -5.22
CA ARG A 21 -10.86 8.91 -5.34
C ARG A 21 -11.13 9.33 -6.78
N TYR A 22 -11.98 10.34 -6.93
CA TYR A 22 -12.42 10.89 -8.22
C TYR A 22 -12.36 12.41 -8.19
N SER A 23 -11.86 13.04 -9.25
CA SER A 23 -11.85 14.52 -9.35
C SER A 23 -13.26 15.06 -9.59
N ASP A 24 -13.58 16.22 -9.01
CA ASP A 24 -14.80 16.96 -9.34
C ASP A 24 -14.68 17.80 -10.64
N LEU A 25 -13.46 17.93 -11.18
CA LEU A 25 -13.12 18.65 -12.42
C LEU A 25 -12.67 17.68 -13.53
N GLN A 26 -13.28 16.50 -13.64
CA GLN A 26 -12.89 15.44 -14.57
C GLN A 26 -12.89 15.85 -16.06
N GLU A 27 -13.67 16.87 -16.46
CA GLU A 27 -13.67 17.39 -17.84
C GLU A 27 -12.44 18.26 -18.12
N GLU A 28 -11.99 19.05 -17.13
CA GLU A 28 -10.81 19.92 -17.23
C GLU A 28 -9.52 19.13 -17.03
N PHE A 29 -9.54 18.13 -16.14
CA PHE A 29 -8.38 17.30 -15.79
C PHE A 29 -8.69 15.80 -15.94
N PRO A 30 -8.86 15.31 -17.18
CA PRO A 30 -9.28 13.93 -17.43
C PRO A 30 -8.28 12.88 -16.92
N ALA A 31 -6.98 13.21 -16.88
CA ALA A 31 -5.93 12.32 -16.40
C ALA A 31 -6.03 11.98 -14.89
N VAL A 32 -6.78 12.76 -14.11
CA VAL A 32 -7.03 12.51 -12.68
C VAL A 32 -8.53 12.32 -12.39
N ALA A 33 -9.33 12.04 -13.42
CA ALA A 33 -10.73 11.69 -13.25
C ALA A 33 -10.89 10.52 -12.27
N HIS A 34 -10.01 9.53 -12.37
CA HIS A 34 -9.76 8.51 -11.36
C HIS A 34 -8.34 8.72 -10.83
N PHE A 35 -8.17 8.64 -9.52
CA PHE A 35 -6.85 8.81 -8.90
C PHE A 35 -6.75 7.97 -7.62
N HIS A 36 -6.94 6.66 -7.80
CA HIS A 36 -7.03 5.71 -6.70
C HIS A 36 -5.67 5.47 -6.07
N THR A 37 -5.66 5.23 -4.76
CA THR A 37 -4.44 4.96 -4.00
C THR A 37 -4.41 3.50 -3.60
N LEU A 38 -3.33 2.78 -3.90
CA LEU A 38 -3.07 1.45 -3.37
C LEU A 38 -2.13 1.58 -2.17
N ARG A 39 -2.46 0.87 -1.08
CA ARG A 39 -1.58 0.69 0.07
C ARG A 39 -0.87 -0.63 -0.08
N ILE A 40 0.47 -0.62 -0.04
CA ILE A 40 1.29 -1.82 -0.15
C ILE A 40 1.96 -2.05 1.20
N ASN A 41 1.86 -3.28 1.69
CA ASN A 41 2.39 -3.68 2.99
C ASN A 41 3.93 -3.64 2.96
N GLN A 42 4.52 -2.90 3.90
CA GLN A 42 5.97 -2.69 3.98
C GLN A 42 6.69 -3.81 4.75
N PRO A 43 7.96 -4.09 4.46
CA PRO A 43 8.80 -4.88 5.34
C PRO A 43 8.95 -4.21 6.72
N SER A 44 8.95 -5.01 7.79
CA SER A 44 9.12 -4.54 9.16
C SER A 44 10.39 -3.69 9.30
N GLY A 45 10.27 -2.53 9.95
CA GLY A 45 11.38 -1.57 10.10
C GLY A 45 11.80 -0.83 8.82
N TRP A 46 11.04 -0.96 7.72
CA TRP A 46 11.29 -0.26 6.44
C TRP A 46 12.68 -0.51 5.85
N PHE A 47 13.18 -1.74 5.97
CA PHE A 47 14.43 -2.15 5.31
C PHE A 47 14.17 -2.60 3.88
N TYR A 48 14.91 -2.03 2.94
CA TYR A 48 14.80 -2.36 1.51
C TYR A 48 16.16 -2.63 0.90
N THR A 49 16.18 -3.46 -0.14
CA THR A 49 17.29 -3.48 -1.09
C THR A 49 17.00 -2.47 -2.21
N SER A 50 18.04 -2.00 -2.88
CA SER A 50 17.83 -1.12 -4.05
C SER A 50 17.10 -1.84 -5.20
N GLU A 51 17.16 -3.17 -5.23
CA GLU A 51 16.42 -4.00 -6.18
C GLU A 51 14.93 -3.98 -5.87
N SER A 52 14.52 -4.19 -4.62
CA SER A 52 13.08 -4.21 -4.27
C SER A 52 12.40 -2.86 -4.50
N ILE A 53 13.10 -1.74 -4.25
CA ILE A 53 12.58 -0.41 -4.59
C ILE A 53 12.45 -0.22 -6.10
N ARG A 54 13.44 -0.67 -6.91
CA ARG A 54 13.35 -0.57 -8.37
C ARG A 54 12.20 -1.42 -8.92
N THR A 55 12.00 -2.63 -8.40
CA THR A 55 10.85 -3.46 -8.77
C THR A 55 9.53 -2.74 -8.51
N LEU A 56 9.36 -2.13 -7.32
CA LEU A 56 8.17 -1.34 -7.01
C LEU A 56 7.99 -0.14 -7.96
N CYS A 57 9.07 0.59 -8.26
CA CYS A 57 9.03 1.69 -9.23
C CYS A 57 8.63 1.21 -10.63
N ASP A 58 9.23 0.12 -11.13
CA ASP A 58 8.97 -0.40 -12.46
C ASP A 58 7.50 -0.86 -12.61
N ILE A 59 6.93 -1.50 -11.59
CA ILE A 59 5.50 -1.85 -11.53
C ILE A 59 4.66 -0.57 -11.56
N TRP A 60 5.00 0.41 -10.72
CA TRP A 60 4.19 1.62 -10.60
C TRP A 60 4.26 2.55 -11.82
N ASP A 61 5.39 2.56 -12.53
CA ASP A 61 5.55 3.28 -13.80
C ASP A 61 4.71 2.66 -14.93
N ARG A 62 4.45 1.34 -14.87
CA ARG A 62 3.56 0.66 -15.83
C ARG A 62 2.09 0.94 -15.56
N HIS A 63 1.68 0.92 -14.30
CA HIS A 63 0.27 0.87 -13.93
C HIS A 63 -0.29 2.13 -13.27
N GLY A 64 0.56 3.10 -12.91
CA GLY A 64 0.16 4.23 -12.09
C GLY A 64 0.73 5.56 -12.57
N SER A 65 0.64 6.54 -11.68
CA SER A 65 1.10 7.91 -11.96
C SER A 65 2.61 8.10 -11.83
N GLY A 66 3.35 7.11 -11.33
CA GLY A 66 4.73 7.24 -10.88
C GLY A 66 4.90 8.02 -9.56
N LEU A 67 3.83 8.58 -8.99
CA LEU A 67 3.87 9.31 -7.71
C LEU A 67 3.68 8.36 -6.53
N THR A 68 4.43 8.61 -5.46
CA THR A 68 4.37 7.79 -4.25
C THR A 68 4.35 8.62 -2.98
N ASN A 69 3.95 8.02 -1.87
CA ASN A 69 4.40 8.45 -0.55
C ASN A 69 5.21 7.33 0.10
N MET A 70 6.41 7.68 0.56
CA MET A 70 7.34 6.79 1.25
C MET A 70 7.60 7.37 2.64
N HIS A 71 6.76 7.14 3.64
CA HIS A 71 5.65 6.15 3.72
C HIS A 71 4.35 6.81 4.19
N GLY A 72 3.25 6.06 4.16
CA GLY A 72 2.03 6.42 4.88
C GLY A 72 2.27 6.42 6.39
N SER A 73 1.50 7.22 7.14
CA SER A 73 1.72 7.35 8.60
C SER A 73 1.50 6.05 9.38
N THR A 74 0.69 5.12 8.87
CA THR A 74 0.51 3.79 9.45
C THR A 74 1.73 2.90 9.18
N GLY A 75 2.33 3.00 7.99
CA GLY A 75 3.56 2.32 7.60
C GLY A 75 3.63 1.94 6.12
N ASP A 76 2.48 1.86 5.44
CA ASP A 76 2.36 1.37 4.07
C ASP A 76 3.20 2.17 3.08
N ILE A 77 3.71 1.50 2.04
CA ILE A 77 4.10 2.17 0.81
C ILE A 77 2.81 2.64 0.12
N ILE A 78 2.81 3.88 -0.39
CA ILE A 78 1.64 4.47 -1.03
C ILE A 78 1.92 4.65 -2.51
N PHE A 79 1.23 3.87 -3.34
CA PHE A 79 1.13 4.11 -4.78
C PHE A 79 -0.03 5.07 -5.05
N LEU A 80 0.32 6.30 -5.44
CA LEU A 80 -0.60 7.44 -5.42
C LEU A 80 -1.15 7.77 -6.80
N GLY A 81 -2.32 7.25 -7.13
CA GLY A 81 -3.05 7.62 -8.34
C GLY A 81 -2.93 6.61 -9.46
N THR A 82 -4.00 5.86 -9.67
CA THR A 82 -4.24 5.05 -10.86
C THR A 82 -5.74 4.99 -11.17
N HIS A 83 -6.10 4.32 -12.26
CA HIS A 83 -7.45 4.06 -12.72
C HIS A 83 -8.00 2.74 -12.15
N THR A 84 -9.31 2.52 -12.28
CA THR A 84 -9.98 1.35 -11.68
C THR A 84 -9.57 0.04 -12.35
N ASP A 85 -9.37 0.07 -13.66
CA ASP A 85 -8.96 -1.05 -14.51
C ASP A 85 -7.52 -1.51 -14.27
N GLU A 86 -6.68 -0.66 -13.69
CA GLU A 86 -5.28 -0.97 -13.35
C GLU A 86 -5.12 -1.59 -11.94
N LEU A 87 -6.16 -1.66 -11.12
CA LEU A 87 -6.07 -2.19 -9.75
C LEU A 87 -5.65 -3.67 -9.71
N GLU A 88 -6.33 -4.52 -10.48
CA GLU A 88 -6.06 -5.97 -10.56
C GLU A 88 -4.71 -6.27 -11.23
N PRO A 89 -4.34 -5.65 -12.37
CA PRO A 89 -3.01 -5.80 -12.95
C PRO A 89 -1.89 -5.41 -11.99
N THR A 90 -2.01 -4.25 -11.33
CA THR A 90 -1.02 -3.78 -10.35
C THR A 90 -0.87 -4.79 -9.21
N PHE A 91 -1.98 -5.24 -8.65
CA PHE A 91 -1.96 -6.19 -7.54
C PHE A 91 -1.35 -7.54 -7.94
N SER A 92 -1.66 -8.03 -9.13
CA SER A 92 -1.09 -9.28 -9.65
C SER A 92 0.44 -9.21 -9.76
N GLU A 93 0.97 -8.13 -10.34
CA GLU A 93 2.43 -7.94 -10.43
C GLU A 93 3.09 -7.74 -9.06
N LEU A 94 2.44 -7.03 -8.13
CA LEU A 94 2.92 -6.89 -6.76
C LEU A 94 3.01 -8.24 -6.05
N ALA A 95 1.97 -9.07 -6.16
CA ALA A 95 1.93 -10.41 -5.58
C ALA A 95 3.02 -11.32 -6.15
N GLU A 96 3.24 -11.29 -7.47
CA GLU A 96 4.35 -11.99 -8.13
C GLU A 96 5.73 -11.51 -7.64
N ALA A 97 5.86 -10.22 -7.32
CA ALA A 97 7.06 -9.62 -6.74
C ALA A 97 7.21 -9.85 -5.22
N GLY A 98 6.26 -10.55 -4.58
CA GLY A 98 6.29 -10.87 -3.15
C GLY A 98 5.80 -9.75 -2.24
N PHE A 99 5.08 -8.75 -2.77
CA PHE A 99 4.39 -7.73 -2.00
C PHE A 99 2.90 -8.02 -1.95
N ASP A 100 2.27 -7.64 -0.84
CA ASP A 100 0.82 -7.72 -0.68
C ASP A 100 0.27 -6.32 -0.35
N LEU A 101 -1.05 -6.15 -0.45
CA LEU A 101 -1.71 -4.92 -0.06
C LEU A 101 -1.68 -4.73 1.46
N GLY A 102 -1.75 -3.47 1.87
CA GLY A 102 -1.98 -3.07 3.25
C GLY A 102 -3.47 -2.97 3.59
N GLY A 103 -3.78 -2.70 4.86
CA GLY A 103 -5.17 -2.60 5.33
C GLY A 103 -5.81 -1.22 5.11
N SER A 104 -7.11 -1.21 4.83
CA SER A 104 -7.97 -0.02 4.92
C SER A 104 -9.44 -0.39 5.10
N GLY A 105 -10.16 0.37 5.93
CA GLY A 105 -11.59 0.14 6.17
C GLY A 105 -11.86 -0.13 7.65
N SER A 106 -12.75 -1.08 7.92
CA SER A 106 -13.08 -1.51 9.29
C SER A 106 -12.41 -2.85 9.58
N ASP A 107 -11.08 -2.85 9.53
CA ASP A 107 -10.18 -4.00 9.49
C ASP A 107 -8.99 -3.83 10.45
N LEU A 108 -8.17 -4.88 10.58
CA LEU A 108 -6.82 -4.73 11.13
C LEU A 108 -5.99 -3.93 10.13
N ARG A 109 -5.44 -2.79 10.56
CA ARG A 109 -4.52 -2.02 9.71
C ARG A 109 -3.13 -2.61 9.73
N THR A 110 -2.36 -2.30 8.69
CA THR A 110 -0.97 -2.70 8.53
C THR A 110 -0.17 -2.43 9.80
N PRO A 111 0.32 -3.46 10.51
CA PRO A 111 1.20 -3.26 11.66
C PRO A 111 2.50 -2.59 11.25
N SER A 112 3.07 -1.77 12.15
CA SER A 112 4.40 -1.20 11.99
C SER A 112 5.16 -1.22 13.31
N CYS A 113 6.49 -1.13 13.23
CA CYS A 113 7.36 -1.21 14.39
C CYS A 113 8.59 -0.31 14.23
N CYS A 114 9.24 0.02 15.35
CA CYS A 114 10.55 0.65 15.30
C CYS A 114 11.62 -0.32 14.78
N VAL A 115 12.83 0.20 14.54
CA VAL A 115 13.97 -0.56 13.99
C VAL A 115 14.39 -1.76 14.86
N GLY A 116 14.04 -1.75 16.16
CA GLY A 116 14.29 -2.85 17.09
C GLY A 116 15.72 -3.39 17.06
N PRO A 117 15.91 -4.72 17.10
CA PRO A 117 17.25 -5.31 17.12
C PRO A 117 18.01 -5.12 15.79
N GLY A 118 17.36 -4.61 14.73
CA GLY A 118 18.02 -4.34 13.46
C GLY A 118 19.11 -3.26 13.57
N ARG A 119 18.99 -2.32 14.52
CA ARG A 119 20.01 -1.29 14.75
C ARG A 119 19.98 -0.59 16.12
N CYS A 120 19.21 -1.05 17.09
CA CYS A 120 19.10 -0.41 18.40
C CYS A 120 19.53 -1.37 19.50
N GLU A 121 20.56 -1.00 20.27
CA GLU A 121 21.08 -1.75 21.41
C GLU A 121 20.17 -1.69 22.66
N TRP A 122 19.09 -0.90 22.62
CA TRP A 122 18.08 -0.81 23.66
C TRP A 122 16.82 -1.62 23.35
N ALA A 123 16.81 -2.40 22.26
CA ALA A 123 15.68 -3.26 21.93
C ALA A 123 15.52 -4.37 22.98
N CYS A 124 14.41 -4.37 23.70
CA CYS A 124 14.13 -5.38 24.74
C CYS A 124 13.52 -6.68 24.18
N TYR A 125 13.10 -6.69 22.92
CA TYR A 125 12.59 -7.85 22.19
C TYR A 125 12.70 -7.62 20.68
N ASP A 126 12.48 -8.67 19.88
CA ASP A 126 12.51 -8.59 18.43
C ASP A 126 11.23 -7.97 17.86
N THR A 127 11.22 -6.64 17.75
CA THR A 127 10.07 -5.90 17.21
C THR A 127 9.83 -6.19 15.74
N LEU A 128 10.88 -6.53 14.97
CA LEU A 128 10.77 -6.81 13.55
C LEU A 128 10.04 -8.13 13.34
N ASN A 129 10.47 -9.19 14.03
CA ASN A 129 9.83 -10.49 13.96
C ASN A 129 8.40 -10.45 14.52
N ALA A 130 8.16 -9.77 15.65
CA ALA A 130 6.81 -9.66 16.20
C ALA A 130 5.85 -8.93 15.24
N CYS A 131 6.31 -7.84 14.61
CA CYS A 131 5.53 -7.12 13.60
C CYS A 131 5.18 -8.02 12.41
N TYR A 132 6.17 -8.73 11.86
CA TYR A 132 5.97 -9.64 10.74
C TYR A 132 5.01 -10.79 11.09
N ASP A 133 5.24 -11.45 12.24
CA ASP A 133 4.44 -12.59 12.70
C ASP A 133 2.97 -12.22 12.92
N ILE A 134 2.70 -11.07 13.54
CA ILE A 134 1.33 -10.56 13.71
C ILE A 134 0.69 -10.27 12.36
N THR A 135 1.42 -9.59 11.46
CA THR A 135 0.92 -9.29 10.10
C THR A 135 0.53 -10.57 9.36
N GLN A 136 1.36 -11.62 9.42
CA GLN A 136 1.08 -12.90 8.76
C GLN A 136 -0.03 -13.70 9.45
N SER A 137 -0.11 -13.66 10.78
CA SER A 137 -1.11 -14.42 11.54
C SER A 137 -2.53 -13.94 11.32
N PHE A 138 -2.72 -12.65 11.04
CA PHE A 138 -4.03 -11.99 10.94
C PHE A 138 -4.29 -11.40 9.56
N GLN A 139 -3.85 -12.11 8.51
CA GLN A 139 -4.08 -11.71 7.11
C GLN A 139 -5.57 -11.59 6.76
N ASP A 140 -6.42 -12.50 7.26
CA ASP A 140 -7.87 -12.44 7.02
C ASP A 140 -8.48 -11.18 7.65
N GLU A 141 -8.08 -10.84 8.88
CA GLU A 141 -8.55 -9.64 9.56
C GLU A 141 -8.03 -8.34 8.93
N LEU A 142 -6.88 -8.38 8.23
CA LEU A 142 -6.27 -7.24 7.54
C LEU A 142 -6.93 -6.96 6.18
N HIS A 143 -7.40 -8.00 5.50
CA HIS A 143 -7.94 -7.90 4.14
C HIS A 143 -9.48 -7.91 4.05
N ARG A 144 -10.17 -7.70 5.19
CA ARG A 144 -11.64 -7.78 5.33
C ARG A 144 -12.43 -6.53 4.92
#